data_AF-A0AAD2FHS3-F1
#
_entry.id   AF-A0AAD2FHS3-F1
#
_cell.length_a   1.000
_cell.length_b   1.000
_cell.length_c   1.000
_cell.angle_alpha   90.00
_cell.angle_beta   90.00
_cell.angle_gamma   90.00
#
_symmetry.space_group_name_H-M   'P 1'
#
loop_
_entity.id
_entity.type
_entity.pdbx_description
1 polymer ?
#
loop_
_entity_poly.entity_id
_entity_poly.type
_entity_poly.pdbx_seq_one_letter_code
_entity_poly.pdbx_strand_id
1 'polypeptide(L)'
;CWCLSPNRSSKDGKQLCRWLGPSFTIGAALCFAVAIANGQVLQRLSVIPLSAEEQNSEPMEEKKKEFMEDLKKNLKKKADGVSISEEELDRIWHKYNMPISAIEDGGYLQYAQYEDHPQEDPRHKIEGDFEEPPDQESDPVEFDKYVSAKVSFNADGVETFGVVQGRKRDSSGKLIGHYHENPHLDTSIYQVEFEDGKVESFYANQIIEGIMMNVDDEGNTMYRFRKFIDHQRDGRAVRGDNGWYTTSSGLKRPRKTTKGWKLLAEMKGGETKWLDLSVAKEAFPIKVAEYAVANKLVSEPAFAWWVPYTLRKRDRVLKAVKRRAVKRQKPEKFGIEVPGPGPKGVARAYELDAQNGTSHWNDALIKEVKTILPALKILEEDEDVPVGYQLIEIMTEMDLTWKAQICARGDQTDPPMSVTYASVVTRESQTEKIDPRKALVDDLCKQIQKWRDEGCEVLLGIDANEDLSVNSPDSIRQRFGECGMEEAILKRHPPTATHQRNQSNVPIDGIFTTSGVPVLAGGYYAFGEFVEADHSALWIDIDLNTALGNFTPQGSTFKPRKLTLLDKRSVRRYLQLAHLGYEEHDIPSRLTKLNQRIESNG
;
A
#
# COMPACT_ATOMS: atom_id res chain seq x y z
N CYS A 1 25.99 0.62 28.42
CA CYS A 1 26.40 -0.01 27.14
C CYS A 1 27.89 0.24 26.93
N TRP A 2 28.55 -0.50 26.06
CA TRP A 2 29.92 -0.22 25.62
C TRP A 2 29.92 0.70 24.40
N CYS A 3 30.91 1.57 24.30
CA CYS A 3 31.24 2.27 23.07
C CYS A 3 32.74 2.16 22.79
N LEU A 4 33.17 2.21 21.52
CA LEU A 4 34.60 2.12 21.21
C LEU A 4 35.31 3.43 21.58
N SER A 5 36.46 3.32 22.26
CA SER A 5 37.27 4.48 22.62
C SER A 5 37.89 5.12 21.37
N PRO A 6 37.83 6.45 21.20
CA PRO A 6 38.42 7.12 20.03
C PRO A 6 39.96 7.14 20.07
N ASN A 7 40.56 6.94 21.25
CA ASN A 7 42.01 6.92 21.39
C ASN A 7 42.51 5.49 21.22
N ARG A 8 43.34 5.24 20.21
CA ARG A 8 44.19 4.03 20.12
C ARG A 8 45.10 4.00 21.35
N SER A 9 44.64 3.45 22.47
CA SER A 9 45.45 3.17 23.66
C SER A 9 45.35 1.70 24.02
N SER A 10 46.39 1.19 24.66
CA SER A 10 46.64 -0.24 24.91
C SER A 10 45.79 -0.87 26.04
N LYS A 11 44.57 -0.37 26.27
CA LYS A 11 43.60 -1.00 27.18
C LYS A 11 42.30 -1.26 26.43
N ASP A 12 41.60 -2.34 26.82
CA ASP A 12 40.41 -2.90 26.16
C ASP A 12 39.59 -1.86 25.40
N GLY A 13 39.44 -2.08 24.09
CA GLY A 13 38.88 -1.11 23.14
C GLY A 13 37.42 -0.67 23.40
N LYS A 14 36.80 -1.19 24.46
CA LYS A 14 35.44 -0.88 24.91
C LYS A 14 35.48 0.00 26.16
N GLN A 15 34.90 1.19 26.08
CA GLN A 15 34.64 2.07 27.22
C GLN A 15 33.17 1.99 27.62
N LEU A 16 32.87 2.04 28.92
CA LEU A 16 31.51 2.01 29.43
C LEU A 16 30.86 3.38 29.23
N CYS A 17 29.65 3.40 28.69
CA CYS A 17 28.92 4.60 28.28
C CYS A 17 27.43 4.48 28.67
N ARG A 18 26.76 5.61 28.93
CA ARG A 18 25.30 5.69 29.11
C ARG A 18 24.65 6.08 27.80
N TRP A 19 23.72 5.25 27.33
CA TRP A 19 22.97 5.55 26.11
C TRP A 19 21.95 6.67 26.36
N LEU A 20 21.89 7.64 25.46
CA LEU A 20 20.98 8.79 25.55
C LEU A 20 19.90 8.81 24.46
N GLY A 21 19.97 7.90 23.49
CA GLY A 21 19.05 7.86 22.36
C GLY A 21 19.72 8.06 21.01
N PRO A 22 18.93 8.02 19.92
CA PRO A 22 19.38 8.41 18.59
C PRO A 22 19.82 9.89 18.53
N SER A 23 20.87 10.16 17.76
CA SER A 23 21.37 11.51 17.47
C SER A 23 20.63 12.11 16.28
N PHE A 24 19.83 13.14 16.54
CA PHE A 24 19.06 13.82 15.49
C PHE A 24 19.78 15.01 14.86
N THR A 25 20.92 15.41 15.41
CA THR A 25 21.62 16.66 15.04
C THR A 25 22.98 16.43 14.39
N ILE A 26 23.64 15.30 14.64
CA ILE A 26 25.00 15.01 14.17
C ILE A 26 25.12 13.55 13.76
N GLY A 27 25.48 13.29 12.50
CA GLY A 27 25.78 11.95 11.94
C GLY A 27 24.80 11.49 10.85
N ALA A 28 25.05 10.31 10.28
CA ALA A 28 24.14 9.63 9.36
C ALA A 28 22.89 9.09 10.09
N ALA A 29 21.89 8.58 9.35
CA ALA A 29 20.58 8.15 9.87
C ALA A 29 20.59 7.10 11.01
N LEU A 30 21.75 6.52 11.34
CA LEU A 30 21.97 5.54 12.42
C LEU A 30 23.11 5.96 13.36
N CYS A 31 23.12 7.22 13.79
CA CYS A 31 24.07 7.73 14.79
C CYS A 31 23.39 7.80 16.17
N PHE A 32 24.09 7.39 17.23
CA PHE A 32 23.59 7.40 18.61
C PHE A 32 24.36 8.38 19.48
N ALA A 33 23.65 9.03 20.40
CA ALA A 33 24.24 9.84 21.45
C ALA A 33 24.50 8.99 22.69
N VAL A 34 25.74 9.01 23.19
CA VAL A 34 26.15 8.32 24.41
C VAL A 34 26.93 9.25 25.33
N ALA A 35 26.67 9.22 26.64
CA ALA A 35 27.44 9.96 27.63
C ALA A 35 28.57 9.08 28.21
N ILE A 36 29.74 9.67 28.39
CA ILE A 36 30.87 9.06 29.11
C ILE A 36 30.99 9.63 30.53
N ALA A 37 31.79 8.99 31.39
CA ALA A 37 31.88 9.32 32.83
C ALA A 37 32.21 10.79 33.13
N ASN A 38 32.93 11.48 32.24
CA ASN A 38 33.24 12.92 32.40
C ASN A 38 32.08 13.87 32.03
N GLY A 39 30.91 13.33 31.64
CA GLY A 39 29.73 14.10 31.25
C GLY A 39 29.71 14.58 29.80
N GLN A 40 30.74 14.30 28.99
CA GLN A 40 30.70 14.59 27.56
C GLN A 40 29.77 13.63 26.81
N VAL A 41 29.04 14.18 25.84
CA VAL A 41 28.22 13.40 24.91
C VAL A 41 29.03 13.10 23.65
N LEU A 42 29.19 11.83 23.35
CA LEU A 42 29.83 11.31 22.15
C LEU A 42 28.76 10.86 21.17
N GLN A 43 28.98 11.15 19.89
CA GLN A 43 28.15 10.65 18.79
C GLN A 43 28.83 9.43 18.18
N ARG A 44 28.14 8.29 18.14
CA ARG A 44 28.71 7.01 17.72
C ARG A 44 27.78 6.28 16.77
N LEU A 45 28.33 5.80 15.66
CA LEU A 45 27.63 4.94 14.70
C LEU A 45 27.41 3.52 15.23
N SER A 46 28.15 3.12 16.27
CA SER A 46 28.01 1.81 16.91
C SER A 46 28.08 1.93 18.43
N VAL A 47 27.13 1.28 19.08
CA VAL A 47 27.04 1.11 20.53
C VAL A 47 26.82 -0.39 20.76
N ILE A 48 27.63 -0.99 21.63
CA ILE A 48 27.57 -2.42 21.89
C ILE A 48 26.80 -2.61 23.21
N PRO A 49 25.69 -3.37 23.24
CA PRO A 49 25.00 -3.66 24.49
C PRO A 49 25.91 -4.49 25.42
N LEU A 50 25.65 -4.42 26.73
CA LEU A 50 26.26 -5.37 27.67
C LEU A 50 25.60 -6.74 27.45
N SER A 51 26.36 -7.84 27.44
CA SER A 51 25.76 -9.18 27.39
C SER A 51 24.99 -9.49 28.68
N ALA A 52 24.07 -10.47 28.69
CA ALA A 52 23.37 -10.87 29.93
C ALA A 52 24.36 -11.37 31.00
N GLU A 53 25.39 -12.10 30.59
CA GLU A 53 26.47 -12.55 31.48
C GLU A 53 27.20 -11.36 32.11
N GLU A 54 27.51 -10.33 31.32
CA GLU A 54 28.11 -9.09 31.83
C GLU A 54 27.11 -8.31 32.71
N GLN A 55 25.83 -8.24 32.34
CA GLN A 55 24.82 -7.52 33.10
C GLN A 55 24.60 -8.11 34.50
N ASN A 56 24.65 -9.44 34.61
CA ASN A 56 24.41 -10.21 35.83
C ASN A 56 25.71 -10.52 36.62
N SER A 57 26.86 -10.04 36.16
CA SER A 57 28.14 -10.22 36.85
C SER A 57 28.36 -9.15 37.91
N GLU A 58 28.67 -9.57 39.15
CA GLU A 58 29.00 -8.65 40.26
C GLU A 58 30.11 -7.63 39.91
N PRO A 59 31.20 -8.01 39.20
CA PRO A 59 32.25 -7.05 38.81
C PRO A 59 31.76 -5.95 37.85
N MET A 60 30.73 -6.22 37.06
CA MET A 60 30.16 -5.22 36.15
C MET A 60 29.18 -4.30 36.87
N GLU A 61 28.46 -4.82 37.85
CA GLU A 61 27.57 -4.04 38.69
C GLU A 61 28.35 -2.98 39.49
N GLU A 62 29.52 -3.35 40.03
CA GLU A 62 30.43 -2.42 40.68
C GLU A 62 30.96 -1.35 39.71
N LYS A 63 31.38 -1.75 38.50
CA LYS A 63 31.80 -0.80 37.44
C LYS A 63 30.69 0.16 37.00
N LYS A 64 29.45 -0.30 36.90
CA LYS A 64 28.29 0.57 36.58
C LYS A 64 28.05 1.59 37.68
N LYS A 65 28.18 1.16 38.95
CA LYS A 65 28.00 2.03 40.11
C LYS A 65 29.07 3.12 40.17
N GLU A 66 30.34 2.74 40.02
CA GLU A 66 31.47 3.68 39.95
C GLU A 66 31.29 4.68 38.79
N PHE A 67 30.93 4.20 37.59
CA PHE A 67 30.65 5.05 36.44
C PHE A 67 29.52 6.06 36.69
N MET A 68 28.43 5.64 37.34
CA MET A 68 27.29 6.49 37.63
C MET A 68 27.61 7.54 38.71
N GLU A 69 28.43 7.19 39.70
CA GLU A 69 28.92 8.14 40.71
C GLU A 69 29.82 9.21 40.08
N ASP A 70 30.76 8.80 39.22
CA ASP A 70 31.62 9.72 38.47
C ASP A 70 30.82 10.64 37.54
N LEU A 71 29.86 10.08 36.81
CA LEU A 71 28.98 10.85 35.93
C LEU A 71 28.18 11.89 36.71
N LYS A 72 27.60 11.50 37.85
CA LYS A 72 26.82 12.40 38.71
C LYS A 72 27.69 13.53 39.29
N LYS A 73 28.91 13.20 39.74
CA LYS A 73 29.90 14.17 40.23
C LYS A 73 30.29 15.19 39.17
N ASN A 74 30.46 14.75 37.93
CA ASN A 74 30.86 15.61 36.81
C ASN A 74 29.72 16.46 36.25
N LEU A 75 28.47 15.98 36.31
CA LEU A 75 27.28 16.72 35.88
C LEU A 75 26.86 17.83 36.86
N LYS A 76 27.29 17.79 38.13
CA LYS A 76 26.98 18.80 39.17
C LYS A 76 25.46 19.12 39.20
N LYS A 77 25.07 20.40 39.20
CA LYS A 77 23.66 20.86 39.17
C LYS A 77 22.85 20.36 37.96
N LYS A 78 23.50 19.89 36.89
CA LYS A 78 22.79 19.32 35.72
C LYS A 78 22.32 17.88 35.96
N ALA A 79 22.81 17.22 37.03
CA ALA A 79 22.37 15.89 37.41
C ALA A 79 20.96 15.91 38.03
N ASP A 80 20.51 17.05 38.54
CA ASP A 80 19.22 17.21 39.22
C ASP A 80 18.03 17.31 38.24
N GLY A 81 18.29 17.27 36.93
CA GLY A 81 17.28 17.38 35.87
C GLY A 81 16.90 18.84 35.56
N VAL A 82 16.16 19.04 34.47
CA VAL A 82 15.51 20.32 34.17
C VAL A 82 14.10 20.23 34.72
N SER A 83 13.78 20.98 35.78
CA SER A 83 12.39 21.22 36.16
C SER A 83 11.79 22.20 35.14
N ILE A 84 10.86 21.71 34.32
CA ILE A 84 10.15 22.56 33.35
C ILE A 84 9.01 23.25 34.11
N SER A 85 8.91 24.58 34.01
CA SER A 85 7.81 25.34 34.62
C SER A 85 6.47 25.03 33.93
N GLU A 86 5.36 25.13 34.66
CA GLU A 86 4.01 24.92 34.09
C GLU A 86 3.75 25.81 32.86
N GLU A 87 4.29 27.04 32.85
CA GLU A 87 4.18 28.00 31.75
C GLU A 87 4.98 27.61 30.50
N GLU A 88 6.08 26.85 30.64
CA GLU A 88 6.85 26.32 29.53
C GLU A 88 6.23 25.03 28.97
N LEU A 89 5.66 24.19 29.83
CA LEU A 89 4.87 23.02 29.43
C LEU A 89 3.66 23.44 28.58
N ASP A 90 2.98 24.52 28.97
CA ASP A 90 1.81 25.03 28.23
C ASP A 90 2.21 25.61 26.86
N ARG A 91 3.40 26.22 26.74
CA ARG A 91 3.97 26.67 25.46
C ARG A 91 4.35 25.51 24.54
N ILE A 92 4.91 24.43 25.09
CA ILE A 92 5.26 23.21 24.34
C ILE A 92 3.97 22.50 23.85
N TRP A 93 2.94 22.45 24.71
CA TRP A 93 1.62 21.89 24.39
C TRP A 93 0.97 22.59 23.18
N HIS A 94 0.93 23.93 23.16
CA HIS A 94 0.35 24.70 22.06
C HIS A 94 1.12 24.54 20.74
N LYS A 95 2.43 24.27 20.79
CA LYS A 95 3.28 24.15 19.60
C LYS A 95 3.26 22.76 18.96
N TYR A 96 3.22 21.70 19.76
CA TYR A 96 3.39 20.32 19.28
C TYR A 96 2.19 19.39 19.53
N ASN A 97 1.16 19.86 20.24
CA ASN A 97 -0.12 19.17 20.44
C ASN A 97 0.03 17.75 21.04
N MET A 98 0.88 17.60 22.06
CA MET A 98 1.09 16.39 22.86
C MET A 98 0.50 16.53 24.27
N PRO A 99 -0.15 15.51 24.86
CA PRO A 99 -0.73 15.59 26.21
C PRO A 99 0.33 15.61 27.33
N ILE A 100 0.07 16.39 28.39
CA ILE A 100 0.95 16.61 29.56
C ILE A 100 1.16 15.33 30.39
N SER A 101 0.26 14.35 30.29
CA SER A 101 0.32 13.08 31.04
C SER A 101 1.46 12.13 30.61
N ALA A 102 2.28 12.51 29.62
CA ALA A 102 3.39 11.69 29.12
C ALA A 102 4.76 12.03 29.78
N ILE A 103 4.79 12.91 30.77
CA ILE A 103 6.04 13.41 31.36
C ILE A 103 6.17 13.08 32.87
N GLU A 104 5.09 12.82 33.59
CA GLU A 104 5.15 12.59 35.05
C GLU A 104 5.36 11.12 35.46
N ASP A 105 4.91 10.16 34.65
CA ASP A 105 5.21 8.74 34.86
C ASP A 105 5.95 8.23 33.63
N GLY A 106 7.21 7.80 33.78
CA GLY A 106 8.06 7.27 32.71
C GLY A 106 7.58 5.95 32.07
N GLY A 107 6.27 5.73 31.97
CA GLY A 107 5.62 4.62 31.30
C GLY A 107 5.26 4.95 29.86
N TYR A 108 5.47 3.99 28.97
CA TYR A 108 4.93 4.02 27.62
C TYR A 108 3.40 4.14 27.65
N LEU A 109 2.84 4.85 26.67
CA LEU A 109 1.40 4.96 26.44
C LEU A 109 0.79 3.56 26.24
N GLN A 110 0.17 3.01 27.29
CA GLN A 110 -0.61 1.78 27.22
C GLN A 110 -1.99 2.11 26.64
N TYR A 111 -2.26 1.63 25.43
CA TYR A 111 -3.60 1.65 24.86
C TYR A 111 -4.44 0.61 25.62
N ALA A 112 -5.53 1.04 26.26
CA ALA A 112 -6.52 0.11 26.81
C ALA A 112 -7.23 -0.61 25.65
N GLN A 113 -7.08 -1.94 25.59
CA GLN A 113 -7.89 -2.82 24.76
C GLN A 113 -9.32 -2.88 25.33
N TYR A 114 -10.32 -2.90 24.47
CA TYR A 114 -11.69 -3.25 24.87
C TYR A 114 -11.81 -4.78 24.87
N GLU A 115 -12.19 -5.34 26.01
CA GLU A 115 -12.68 -6.71 26.14
C GLU A 115 -14.11 -6.79 25.60
N ASP A 116 -14.34 -7.61 24.58
CA ASP A 116 -15.66 -8.10 24.22
C ASP A 116 -15.64 -9.62 24.41
N HIS A 117 -16.36 -10.12 25.41
CA HIS A 117 -16.57 -11.55 25.64
C HIS A 117 -17.38 -12.16 24.47
N PRO A 118 -16.89 -13.19 23.76
CA PRO A 118 -17.71 -13.97 22.84
C PRO A 118 -18.52 -15.01 23.64
N GLN A 119 -19.83 -15.03 23.44
CA GLN A 119 -20.66 -16.21 23.76
C GLN A 119 -20.43 -17.28 22.68
N GLU A 120 -20.13 -18.49 23.13
CA GLU A 120 -19.98 -19.71 22.33
C GLU A 120 -21.30 -20.17 21.69
N ASP A 121 -21.20 -20.80 20.52
CA ASP A 121 -22.17 -21.82 20.08
C ASP A 121 -21.41 -22.94 19.31
N PRO A 122 -21.74 -24.24 19.49
CA PRO A 122 -20.80 -25.33 19.26
C PRO A 122 -21.13 -26.22 18.04
N ARG A 123 -20.07 -26.85 17.53
CA ARG A 123 -20.00 -28.07 16.69
C ARG A 123 -20.25 -27.93 15.17
N HIS A 124 -19.17 -28.17 14.41
CA HIS A 124 -19.21 -29.07 13.26
C HIS A 124 -17.85 -29.78 13.11
N LYS A 125 -17.85 -31.11 13.26
CA LYS A 125 -16.78 -31.99 12.78
C LYS A 125 -17.20 -32.45 11.38
N ILE A 126 -16.36 -32.24 10.38
CA ILE A 126 -16.48 -32.90 9.08
C ILE A 126 -15.19 -33.70 8.88
N GLU A 127 -15.30 -35.02 9.03
CA GLU A 127 -14.33 -35.98 8.50
C GLU A 127 -14.63 -36.15 7.01
N GLY A 128 -13.65 -35.84 6.17
CA GLY A 128 -13.63 -36.16 4.75
C GLY A 128 -12.17 -36.29 4.32
N ASP A 129 -11.83 -37.43 3.71
CA ASP A 129 -10.49 -37.68 3.17
C ASP A 129 -10.15 -36.59 2.13
N PHE A 130 -9.18 -35.75 2.48
CA PHE A 130 -8.75 -34.60 1.70
C PHE A 130 -7.65 -35.02 0.74
N GLU A 131 -7.93 -34.94 -0.56
CA GLU A 131 -6.88 -34.93 -1.59
C GLU A 131 -6.24 -33.54 -1.64
N GLU A 132 -4.91 -33.47 -1.58
CA GLU A 132 -4.16 -32.22 -1.60
C GLU A 132 -4.39 -31.46 -2.91
N PRO A 133 -4.84 -30.19 -2.87
CA PRO A 133 -4.83 -29.35 -4.05
C PRO A 133 -3.37 -29.03 -4.44
N PRO A 134 -3.06 -28.98 -5.75
CA PRO A 134 -1.73 -28.71 -6.24
C PRO A 134 -1.24 -27.34 -5.80
N ASP A 135 0.07 -27.21 -5.59
CA ASP A 135 0.69 -25.97 -5.15
C ASP A 135 0.74 -24.91 -6.29
N GLN A 136 0.84 -23.63 -5.91
CA GLN A 136 0.94 -22.50 -6.85
C GLN A 136 2.24 -22.51 -7.71
N GLU A 137 3.26 -23.28 -7.29
CA GLU A 137 4.54 -23.45 -8.00
C GLU A 137 4.49 -24.57 -9.05
N SER A 138 3.50 -25.47 -8.98
CA SER A 138 3.43 -26.72 -9.76
C SER A 138 2.43 -26.63 -10.92
N ASP A 139 1.37 -25.81 -10.82
CA ASP A 139 0.52 -25.47 -11.99
C ASP A 139 -0.13 -24.06 -11.90
N PRO A 140 0.53 -23.00 -12.39
CA PRO A 140 -0.02 -21.64 -12.43
C PRO A 140 -1.23 -21.48 -13.38
N VAL A 141 -1.60 -22.50 -14.15
CA VAL A 141 -2.78 -22.48 -15.03
C VAL A 141 -4.07 -22.70 -14.23
N GLU A 142 -3.99 -23.41 -13.10
CA GLU A 142 -5.12 -23.78 -12.25
C GLU A 142 -5.44 -22.72 -11.19
N PHE A 143 -4.45 -21.95 -10.74
CA PHE A 143 -4.65 -20.84 -9.82
C PHE A 143 -5.05 -19.56 -10.56
N ASP A 144 -6.33 -19.25 -10.53
CA ASP A 144 -6.87 -18.16 -11.34
C ASP A 144 -6.63 -16.78 -10.71
N LYS A 145 -5.46 -16.21 -10.99
CA LYS A 145 -4.87 -15.03 -10.35
C LYS A 145 -5.80 -13.83 -10.15
N TYR A 146 -6.72 -13.59 -11.07
CA TYR A 146 -7.59 -12.41 -11.05
C TYR A 146 -8.98 -12.66 -10.46
N VAL A 147 -9.33 -13.90 -10.09
CA VAL A 147 -10.62 -14.19 -9.45
C VAL A 147 -10.80 -13.32 -8.23
N SER A 148 -12.02 -12.83 -8.03
CA SER A 148 -12.42 -11.88 -6.98
C SER A 148 -11.87 -10.46 -7.09
N ALA A 149 -11.03 -10.17 -8.08
CA ALA A 149 -10.55 -8.80 -8.29
C ALA A 149 -11.70 -7.89 -8.75
N LYS A 150 -11.88 -6.76 -8.05
CA LYS A 150 -12.77 -5.67 -8.47
C LYS A 150 -12.06 -4.84 -9.55
N VAL A 151 -12.67 -4.76 -10.72
CA VAL A 151 -12.18 -4.01 -11.89
C VAL A 151 -13.13 -2.88 -12.25
N SER A 152 -12.62 -1.78 -12.80
CA SER A 152 -13.48 -0.77 -13.44
C SER A 152 -13.23 -0.69 -14.93
N PHE A 153 -14.31 -0.48 -15.67
CA PHE A 153 -14.29 -0.21 -17.10
C PHE A 153 -15.05 1.09 -17.39
N ASN A 154 -14.59 1.85 -18.38
CA ASN A 154 -15.28 3.04 -18.85
C ASN A 154 -16.21 2.68 -20.01
N ALA A 155 -17.52 2.54 -19.73
CA ALA A 155 -18.55 2.32 -20.74
C ALA A 155 -19.41 3.59 -20.87
N ASP A 156 -19.56 4.13 -22.09
CA ASP A 156 -20.39 5.31 -22.38
C ASP A 156 -20.07 6.57 -21.53
N GLY A 157 -18.82 6.70 -21.09
CA GLY A 157 -18.37 7.82 -20.24
C GLY A 157 -18.77 7.70 -18.77
N VAL A 158 -19.34 6.56 -18.38
CA VAL A 158 -19.62 6.17 -17.00
C VAL A 158 -18.67 5.04 -16.61
N GLU A 159 -18.05 5.19 -15.45
CA GLU A 159 -17.20 4.16 -14.86
C GLU A 159 -18.08 3.10 -14.21
N THR A 160 -18.00 1.86 -14.70
CA THR A 160 -18.75 0.72 -14.17
C THR A 160 -17.80 -0.26 -13.50
N PHE A 161 -18.14 -0.73 -12.30
CA PHE A 161 -17.36 -1.72 -11.57
C PHE A 161 -17.92 -3.12 -11.80
N GLY A 162 -17.01 -4.09 -11.86
CA GLY A 162 -17.35 -5.51 -11.91
C GLY A 162 -16.37 -6.35 -11.10
N VAL A 163 -16.77 -7.58 -10.81
CA VAL A 163 -15.95 -8.57 -10.10
C VAL A 163 -15.60 -9.69 -11.06
N VAL A 164 -14.32 -10.05 -11.11
CA VAL A 164 -13.85 -11.17 -11.91
C VAL A 164 -14.31 -12.48 -11.27
N GLN A 165 -15.13 -13.25 -12.00
CA GLN A 165 -15.65 -14.54 -11.56
C GLN A 165 -14.67 -15.69 -11.86
N GLY A 166 -13.90 -15.56 -12.94
CA GLY A 166 -12.84 -16.49 -13.32
C GLY A 166 -12.70 -16.67 -14.82
N ARG A 167 -11.78 -17.57 -15.21
CA ARG A 167 -11.45 -17.82 -16.61
C ARG A 167 -12.58 -18.47 -17.36
N LYS A 168 -12.84 -17.93 -18.54
CA LYS A 168 -13.86 -18.41 -19.45
C LYS A 168 -13.48 -19.80 -19.97
N ARG A 169 -14.45 -20.71 -19.92
CA ARG A 169 -14.36 -22.06 -20.48
C ARG A 169 -15.21 -22.18 -21.74
N ASP A 170 -14.78 -23.03 -22.67
CA ASP A 170 -15.56 -23.39 -23.84
C ASP A 170 -16.65 -24.42 -23.49
N SER A 171 -17.45 -24.83 -24.48
CA SER A 171 -18.51 -25.83 -24.30
C SER A 171 -18.02 -27.22 -23.88
N SER A 172 -16.71 -27.48 -23.96
CA SER A 172 -16.07 -28.71 -23.51
C SER A 172 -15.42 -28.58 -22.12
N GLY A 173 -15.55 -27.42 -21.47
CA GLY A 173 -14.96 -27.15 -20.16
C GLY A 173 -13.49 -26.73 -20.20
N LYS A 174 -12.90 -26.60 -21.39
CA LYS A 174 -11.49 -26.19 -21.57
C LYS A 174 -11.36 -24.68 -21.47
N LEU A 175 -10.30 -24.22 -20.81
CA LEU A 175 -9.98 -22.79 -20.66
C LEU A 175 -9.72 -22.14 -22.04
N ILE A 176 -10.28 -20.95 -22.23
CA ILE A 176 -10.10 -20.16 -23.45
C ILE A 176 -8.94 -19.17 -23.25
N GLY A 177 -7.99 -19.20 -24.19
CA GLY A 177 -6.77 -18.39 -24.13
C GLY A 177 -5.62 -19.08 -23.41
N HIS A 178 -4.40 -18.61 -23.65
CA HIS A 178 -3.18 -19.15 -23.06
C HIS A 178 -2.64 -18.20 -22.00
N TYR A 179 -2.39 -18.74 -20.81
CA TYR A 179 -1.74 -18.04 -19.71
C TYR A 179 -0.30 -17.72 -20.07
N HIS A 180 0.18 -16.55 -19.66
CA HIS A 180 1.58 -16.18 -19.78
C HIS A 180 1.97 -15.32 -18.57
N GLU A 181 3.18 -15.53 -18.03
CA GLU A 181 3.66 -14.81 -16.85
C GLU A 181 3.71 -13.28 -17.07
N ASN A 182 4.11 -12.86 -18.28
CA ASN A 182 3.99 -11.47 -18.73
C ASN A 182 2.53 -11.13 -19.10
N PRO A 183 1.87 -10.21 -18.37
CA PRO A 183 0.51 -9.70 -18.63
C PRO A 183 0.19 -9.31 -20.07
N HIS A 184 1.16 -8.76 -20.80
CA HIS A 184 0.93 -8.25 -22.15
C HIS A 184 0.87 -9.36 -23.21
N LEU A 185 1.39 -10.55 -22.86
CA LEU A 185 1.39 -11.73 -23.70
C LEU A 185 0.32 -12.75 -23.26
N ASP A 186 -0.35 -12.49 -22.13
CA ASP A 186 -1.44 -13.34 -21.63
C ASP A 186 -2.69 -13.15 -22.48
N THR A 187 -3.15 -14.25 -23.10
CA THR A 187 -4.34 -14.28 -23.96
C THR A 187 -5.55 -14.91 -23.27
N SER A 188 -5.43 -15.22 -21.98
CA SER A 188 -6.51 -15.77 -21.15
C SER A 188 -7.72 -14.84 -21.14
N ILE A 189 -8.91 -15.44 -21.21
CA ILE A 189 -10.17 -14.71 -21.17
C ILE A 189 -10.85 -14.94 -19.83
N TYR A 190 -11.34 -13.87 -19.23
CA TYR A 190 -12.00 -13.80 -17.94
C TYR A 190 -13.46 -13.41 -18.10
N GLN A 191 -14.32 -13.91 -17.22
CA GLN A 191 -15.70 -13.46 -17.06
C GLN A 191 -15.76 -12.47 -15.91
N VAL A 192 -16.37 -11.31 -16.17
CA VAL A 192 -16.58 -10.25 -15.18
C VAL A 192 -18.08 -10.04 -15.04
N GLU A 193 -18.55 -10.11 -13.80
CA GLU A 193 -19.92 -9.79 -13.44
C GLU A 193 -20.00 -8.34 -12.95
N PHE A 194 -20.84 -7.53 -13.58
CA PHE A 194 -21.10 -6.15 -13.24
C PHE A 194 -22.22 -6.02 -12.21
N GLU A 195 -22.31 -4.85 -11.57
CA GLU A 195 -23.33 -4.57 -10.54
C GLU A 195 -24.79 -4.71 -11.02
N ASP A 196 -25.03 -4.58 -12.34
CA ASP A 196 -26.34 -4.81 -12.96
C ASP A 196 -26.65 -6.30 -13.21
N GLY A 197 -25.77 -7.21 -12.76
CA GLY A 197 -25.84 -8.65 -12.97
C GLY A 197 -25.42 -9.10 -14.37
N LYS A 198 -24.95 -8.17 -15.21
CA LYS A 198 -24.47 -8.52 -16.55
C LYS A 198 -23.10 -9.17 -16.47
N VAL A 199 -22.94 -10.28 -17.17
CA VAL A 199 -21.63 -10.95 -17.30
C VAL A 199 -21.06 -10.66 -18.68
N GLU A 200 -19.87 -10.08 -18.74
CA GLU A 200 -19.10 -9.89 -19.98
C GLU A 200 -17.75 -10.60 -19.92
N SER A 201 -17.09 -10.72 -21.07
CA SER A 201 -15.79 -11.39 -21.18
C SER A 201 -14.69 -10.42 -21.57
N PHE A 202 -13.57 -10.45 -20.85
CA PHE A 202 -12.42 -9.58 -21.05
C PHE A 202 -11.14 -10.38 -21.14
N TYR A 203 -10.15 -9.88 -21.87
CA TYR A 203 -8.81 -10.47 -21.87
C TYR A 203 -8.05 -10.12 -20.59
N ALA A 204 -7.08 -10.95 -20.18
CA ALA A 204 -6.25 -10.75 -19.01
C ALA A 204 -5.59 -9.35 -18.97
N ASN A 205 -5.06 -8.88 -20.10
CA ASN A 205 -4.51 -7.53 -20.20
C ASN A 205 -5.55 -6.43 -19.92
N GLN A 206 -6.80 -6.59 -20.37
CA GLN A 206 -7.88 -5.64 -20.09
C GLN A 206 -8.31 -5.67 -18.62
N ILE A 207 -8.32 -6.85 -17.99
CA ILE A 207 -8.53 -6.98 -16.54
C ILE A 207 -7.45 -6.18 -15.81
N ILE A 208 -6.19 -6.36 -16.18
CA ILE A 208 -5.04 -5.70 -15.54
C ILE A 208 -5.09 -4.19 -15.73
N GLU A 209 -5.37 -3.70 -16.95
CA GLU A 209 -5.59 -2.28 -17.21
C GLU A 209 -6.71 -1.72 -16.33
N GLY A 210 -7.83 -2.45 -16.20
CA GLY A 210 -8.94 -2.09 -15.33
C GLY A 210 -8.59 -2.04 -13.84
N ILE A 211 -7.71 -2.93 -13.37
CA ILE A 211 -7.17 -2.89 -11.99
C ILE A 211 -6.25 -1.66 -11.85
N MET A 212 -5.29 -1.49 -12.76
CA MET A 212 -4.27 -0.45 -12.71
C MET A 212 -4.85 0.96 -12.77
N MET A 213 -5.97 1.16 -13.47
CA MET A 213 -6.67 2.45 -13.52
C MET A 213 -7.28 2.90 -12.18
N ASN A 214 -7.43 1.98 -11.22
CA ASN A 214 -8.12 2.22 -9.95
C ASN A 214 -7.24 2.05 -8.73
N VAL A 215 -5.93 1.92 -8.88
CA VAL A 215 -5.01 1.79 -7.75
C VAL A 215 -4.02 2.94 -7.69
N ASP A 216 -3.54 3.26 -6.49
CA ASP A 216 -2.45 4.20 -6.30
C ASP A 216 -1.08 3.52 -6.48
N ASP A 217 0.01 4.28 -6.32
CA ASP A 217 1.39 3.80 -6.47
C ASP A 217 1.75 2.67 -5.48
N GLU A 218 0.97 2.52 -4.40
CA GLU A 218 1.13 1.45 -3.40
C GLU A 218 0.21 0.24 -3.68
N GLY A 219 -0.60 0.30 -4.74
CA GLY A 219 -1.54 -0.73 -5.16
C GLY A 219 -2.87 -0.70 -4.39
N ASN A 220 -3.12 0.31 -3.55
CA ASN A 220 -4.37 0.43 -2.81
C ASN A 220 -5.48 0.94 -3.73
N THR A 221 -6.67 0.36 -3.59
CA THR A 221 -7.82 0.77 -4.41
C THR A 221 -8.20 2.23 -4.13
N MET A 222 -8.07 3.07 -5.15
CA MET A 222 -8.43 4.47 -5.15
C MET A 222 -9.95 4.64 -5.28
N TYR A 223 -10.61 4.83 -4.14
CA TYR A 223 -12.01 5.22 -4.11
C TYR A 223 -12.21 6.60 -4.73
N ARG A 224 -12.76 6.64 -5.95
CA ARG A 224 -13.11 7.88 -6.65
C ARG A 224 -14.38 8.49 -6.07
N PHE A 225 -14.29 9.07 -4.88
CA PHE A 225 -15.41 9.75 -4.22
C PHE A 225 -15.97 10.91 -5.07
N ARG A 226 -17.30 11.00 -5.20
CA ARG A 226 -18.00 12.10 -5.90
C ARG A 226 -18.54 13.14 -4.92
N LYS A 227 -19.51 12.75 -4.08
CA LYS A 227 -20.15 13.64 -3.08
C LYS A 227 -20.83 12.82 -1.98
N PHE A 228 -21.09 13.46 -0.85
CA PHE A 228 -22.03 12.92 0.14
C PHE A 228 -23.45 13.32 -0.26
N ILE A 229 -24.38 12.37 -0.22
CA ILE A 229 -25.77 12.56 -0.65
C ILE A 229 -26.77 12.43 0.49
N ASP A 230 -26.44 11.68 1.54
CA ASP A 230 -27.32 11.47 2.69
C ASP A 230 -26.54 11.25 4.00
N HIS A 231 -27.25 11.28 5.12
CA HIS A 231 -26.71 11.04 6.45
C HIS A 231 -27.74 10.35 7.35
N GLN A 232 -27.25 9.52 8.27
CA GLN A 232 -28.08 8.92 9.31
C GLN A 232 -27.39 9.01 10.67
N ARG A 233 -28.22 9.06 11.72
CA ARG A 233 -27.77 9.02 13.11
C ARG A 233 -28.46 7.88 13.86
N ASP A 234 -27.72 7.16 14.68
CA ASP A 234 -28.25 6.11 15.54
C ASP A 234 -28.42 6.61 16.99
N GLY A 235 -28.97 5.76 17.88
CA GLY A 235 -29.21 6.09 19.29
C GLY A 235 -27.94 6.33 20.11
N ARG A 236 -26.74 6.03 19.59
CA ARG A 236 -25.46 6.24 20.25
C ARG A 236 -24.88 7.63 19.98
N ALA A 237 -25.52 8.42 19.12
CA ALA A 237 -25.11 9.79 18.82
C ALA A 237 -25.29 10.72 20.04
N VAL A 238 -24.24 11.48 20.36
CA VAL A 238 -24.27 12.47 21.46
C VAL A 238 -25.16 13.64 21.07
N ARG A 239 -26.19 13.90 21.88
CA ARG A 239 -27.11 15.03 21.71
C ARG A 239 -26.49 16.36 22.18
N GLY A 240 -27.01 17.47 21.66
CA GLY A 240 -26.53 18.84 21.95
C GLY A 240 -26.30 19.14 23.43
N ASP A 241 -27.21 18.71 24.31
CA ASP A 241 -27.14 18.97 25.76
C ASP A 241 -25.93 18.29 26.42
N ASN A 242 -25.53 17.13 25.90
CA ASN A 242 -24.35 16.36 26.34
C ASN A 242 -23.12 16.65 25.48
N GLY A 243 -23.18 17.64 24.58
CA GLY A 243 -22.10 17.99 23.65
C GLY A 243 -20.88 18.65 24.31
N TRP A 244 -20.93 18.91 25.62
CA TRP A 244 -19.91 19.62 26.38
C TRP A 244 -19.45 18.79 27.59
N TYR A 245 -18.22 18.99 28.03
CA TYR A 245 -17.71 18.48 29.30
C TYR A 245 -16.90 19.56 30.00
N THR A 246 -16.88 19.50 31.33
CA THR A 246 -16.13 20.43 32.17
C THR A 246 -14.82 19.78 32.58
N THR A 247 -13.69 20.47 32.38
CA THR A 247 -12.38 20.00 32.86
C THR A 247 -12.27 20.13 34.37
N SER A 248 -11.30 19.45 34.99
CA SER A 248 -10.98 19.62 36.43
C SER A 248 -10.68 21.06 36.81
N SER A 249 -10.21 21.88 35.86
CA SER A 249 -9.99 23.33 35.98
C SER A 249 -11.23 24.22 35.76
N GLY A 250 -12.42 23.64 35.57
CA GLY A 250 -13.69 24.38 35.40
C GLY A 250 -13.98 24.90 34.00
N LEU A 251 -13.11 24.67 33.01
CA LEU A 251 -13.33 25.10 31.61
C LEU A 251 -14.32 24.17 30.89
N LYS A 252 -15.35 24.74 30.26
CA LYS A 252 -16.24 24.00 29.35
C LYS A 252 -15.57 23.78 28.00
N ARG A 253 -15.44 22.51 27.58
CA ARG A 253 -14.91 22.13 26.26
C ARG A 253 -15.92 21.27 25.49
N PRO A 254 -15.96 21.38 24.15
CA PRO A 254 -16.83 20.52 23.35
C PRO A 254 -16.32 19.08 23.36
N ARG A 255 -17.23 18.12 23.49
CA ARG A 255 -16.91 16.69 23.41
C ARG A 255 -16.52 16.32 21.98
N LYS A 256 -15.32 15.77 21.83
CA LYS A 256 -14.83 15.29 20.53
C LYS A 256 -15.39 13.89 20.27
N THR A 257 -16.48 13.82 19.51
CA THR A 257 -17.13 12.56 19.15
C THR A 257 -17.44 12.50 17.66
N THR A 258 -17.54 11.30 17.13
CA THR A 258 -18.12 10.97 15.81
C THR A 258 -19.05 9.75 15.90
N LYS A 259 -19.27 9.24 17.12
CA LYS A 259 -20.03 7.99 17.35
C LYS A 259 -21.49 8.18 16.95
N GLY A 260 -22.04 7.14 16.33
CA GLY A 260 -23.45 7.08 15.96
C GLY A 260 -23.85 7.88 14.72
N TRP A 261 -22.88 8.32 13.91
CA TRP A 261 -23.14 9.02 12.66
C TRP A 261 -22.56 8.26 11.47
N LYS A 262 -23.36 8.11 10.41
CA LYS A 262 -22.92 7.62 9.09
C LYS A 262 -23.32 8.61 7.99
N LEU A 263 -22.50 8.71 6.96
CA LEU A 263 -22.75 9.51 5.76
C LEU A 263 -22.83 8.59 4.54
N LEU A 264 -23.80 8.81 3.67
CA LEU A 264 -23.92 8.09 2.41
C LEU A 264 -23.06 8.81 1.36
N ALA A 265 -21.99 8.16 0.93
CA ALA A 265 -21.11 8.64 -0.12
C ALA A 265 -21.57 8.09 -1.48
N GLU A 266 -21.72 8.96 -2.47
CA GLU A 266 -21.83 8.61 -3.88
C GLU A 266 -20.42 8.60 -4.48
N MET A 267 -20.08 7.52 -5.17
CA MET A 267 -18.82 7.30 -5.85
C MET A 267 -18.93 7.73 -7.32
N LYS A 268 -17.80 8.00 -7.98
CA LYS A 268 -17.76 8.13 -9.44
C LYS A 268 -18.08 6.74 -10.00
N GLY A 269 -19.17 6.64 -10.76
CA GLY A 269 -19.76 5.37 -11.21
C GLY A 269 -21.17 5.11 -10.68
N GLY A 270 -21.65 5.90 -9.71
CA GLY A 270 -23.02 5.82 -9.22
C GLY A 270 -23.23 4.88 -8.03
N GLU A 271 -22.23 4.07 -7.67
CA GLU A 271 -22.23 3.27 -6.45
C GLU A 271 -22.42 4.19 -5.21
N THR A 272 -23.27 3.78 -4.27
CA THR A 272 -23.47 4.49 -3.01
C THR A 272 -23.09 3.62 -1.81
N LYS A 273 -22.31 4.17 -0.88
CA LYS A 273 -21.81 3.43 0.29
C LYS A 273 -21.96 4.23 1.57
N TRP A 274 -22.48 3.59 2.61
CA TRP A 274 -22.54 4.17 3.95
C TRP A 274 -21.16 4.14 4.63
N LEU A 275 -20.66 5.31 5.00
CA LEU A 275 -19.37 5.49 5.68
C LEU A 275 -19.59 5.98 7.11
N ASP A 276 -18.90 5.39 8.08
CA ASP A 276 -18.86 5.94 9.43
C ASP A 276 -18.23 7.33 9.43
N LEU A 277 -18.77 8.25 10.24
CA LEU A 277 -18.31 9.65 10.25
C LEU A 277 -16.83 9.78 10.63
N SER A 278 -16.29 8.89 11.48
CA SER A 278 -14.86 8.83 11.80
C SER A 278 -14.02 8.63 10.54
N VAL A 279 -14.41 7.67 9.71
CA VAL A 279 -13.74 7.33 8.45
C VAL A 279 -13.92 8.45 7.43
N ALA A 280 -15.16 8.90 7.22
CA ALA A 280 -15.47 9.96 6.26
C ALA A 280 -14.71 11.26 6.57
N LYS A 281 -14.58 11.61 7.85
CA LYS A 281 -13.81 12.77 8.31
C LYS A 281 -12.32 12.62 8.03
N GLU A 282 -11.74 11.43 8.19
CA GLU A 282 -10.31 11.23 7.93
C GLU A 282 -9.99 11.20 6.44
N ALA A 283 -10.84 10.53 5.65
CA ALA A 283 -10.65 10.40 4.20
C ALA A 283 -11.01 11.68 3.43
N PHE A 284 -12.16 12.28 3.75
CA PHE A 284 -12.72 13.41 3.01
C PHE A 284 -13.11 14.60 3.91
N PRO A 285 -12.21 15.10 4.78
CA PRO A 285 -12.55 16.09 5.82
C PRO A 285 -13.22 17.34 5.27
N ILE A 286 -12.78 17.82 4.10
CA ILE A 286 -13.32 19.03 3.48
C ILE A 286 -14.71 18.79 2.91
N LYS A 287 -14.91 17.64 2.24
CA LYS A 287 -16.21 17.28 1.66
C LYS A 287 -17.25 17.01 2.74
N VAL A 288 -16.85 16.37 3.84
CA VAL A 288 -17.73 16.23 5.02
C VAL A 288 -18.07 17.59 5.61
N ALA A 289 -17.09 18.50 5.73
CA ALA A 289 -17.33 19.84 6.26
C ALA A 289 -18.28 20.67 5.37
N GLU A 290 -18.11 20.63 4.05
CA GLU A 290 -19.03 21.27 3.09
C GLU A 290 -20.44 20.68 3.18
N TYR A 291 -20.55 19.35 3.24
CA TYR A 291 -21.82 18.64 3.40
C TYR A 291 -22.52 18.99 4.73
N ALA A 292 -21.78 19.05 5.83
CA ALA A 292 -22.31 19.38 7.14
C ALA A 292 -22.86 20.82 7.19
N VAL A 293 -22.22 21.76 6.50
CA VAL A 293 -22.74 23.14 6.35
C VAL A 293 -24.02 23.15 5.53
N ALA A 294 -24.02 22.49 4.37
CA ALA A 294 -25.17 22.45 3.47
C ALA A 294 -26.42 21.84 4.14
N ASN A 295 -26.23 20.82 4.98
CA ASN A 295 -27.31 20.10 5.67
C ASN A 295 -27.57 20.58 7.11
N LYS A 296 -27.02 21.74 7.52
CA LYS A 296 -27.21 22.33 8.86
C LYS A 296 -26.80 21.43 10.03
N LEU A 297 -25.79 20.59 9.84
CA LEU A 297 -25.26 19.67 10.85
C LEU A 297 -24.11 20.26 11.68
N VAL A 298 -23.65 21.47 11.36
CA VAL A 298 -22.46 22.08 11.99
C VAL A 298 -22.61 22.23 13.50
N SER A 299 -23.81 22.49 14.01
CA SER A 299 -24.07 22.65 15.44
C SER A 299 -24.10 21.33 16.21
N GLU A 300 -24.23 20.20 15.53
CA GLU A 300 -24.26 18.89 16.19
C GLU A 300 -22.89 18.59 16.83
N PRO A 301 -22.84 17.97 18.03
CA PRO A 301 -21.59 17.70 18.74
C PRO A 301 -20.57 16.91 17.92
N ALA A 302 -21.04 16.10 16.96
CA ALA A 302 -20.16 15.31 16.10
C ALA A 302 -19.36 16.15 15.08
N PHE A 303 -19.82 17.36 14.77
CA PHE A 303 -19.26 18.22 13.72
C PHE A 303 -18.66 19.52 14.29
N ALA A 304 -19.27 20.08 15.33
CA ALA A 304 -18.99 21.43 15.85
C ALA A 304 -17.52 21.70 16.19
N TRP A 305 -16.81 20.71 16.73
CA TRP A 305 -15.44 20.87 17.23
C TRP A 305 -14.36 20.91 16.15
N TRP A 306 -14.69 20.56 14.89
CA TRP A 306 -13.68 20.44 13.82
C TRP A 306 -14.10 21.02 12.47
N VAL A 307 -15.39 21.01 12.11
CA VAL A 307 -15.87 21.51 10.81
C VAL A 307 -15.47 22.98 10.57
N PRO A 308 -15.65 23.94 11.52
CA PRO A 308 -15.23 25.32 11.30
C PRO A 308 -13.73 25.48 11.11
N TYR A 309 -12.92 24.67 11.81
CA TYR A 309 -11.47 24.68 11.69
C TYR A 309 -11.02 24.17 10.30
N THR A 310 -11.60 23.05 9.85
CA THR A 310 -11.31 22.45 8.54
C THR A 310 -11.59 23.41 7.40
N LEU A 311 -12.73 24.09 7.41
CA LEU A 311 -13.08 25.08 6.37
C LEU A 311 -12.14 26.28 6.38
N ARG A 312 -11.77 26.78 7.56
CA ARG A 312 -10.81 27.91 7.68
C ARG A 312 -9.41 27.56 7.17
N LYS A 313 -9.02 26.29 7.27
CA LYS A 313 -7.69 25.80 6.87
C LYS A 313 -7.72 24.96 5.59
N ARG A 314 -8.78 25.10 4.77
CA ARG A 314 -9.04 24.30 3.56
C ARG A 314 -7.79 24.01 2.74
N ASP A 315 -7.03 25.02 2.35
CA ASP A 315 -5.86 24.86 1.48
C ASP A 315 -4.70 24.10 2.13
N ARG A 316 -4.50 24.30 3.44
CA ARG A 316 -3.48 23.54 4.20
C ARG A 316 -3.91 22.09 4.43
N VAL A 317 -5.20 21.87 4.66
CA VAL A 317 -5.78 20.54 4.81
C VAL A 317 -5.70 19.76 3.49
N LEU A 318 -5.99 20.38 2.34
CA LEU A 318 -5.81 19.75 1.01
C LEU A 318 -4.39 19.22 0.81
N LYS A 319 -3.37 20.00 1.20
CA LYS A 319 -1.95 19.59 1.12
C LYS A 319 -1.57 18.45 2.07
N ALA A 320 -2.28 18.27 3.18
CA ALA A 320 -2.00 17.24 4.18
C ALA A 320 -2.81 15.94 3.97
N VAL A 321 -4.03 16.03 3.41
CA VAL A 321 -4.99 14.92 3.28
C VAL A 321 -4.63 13.95 2.16
N LYS A 322 -3.93 14.40 1.11
CA LYS A 322 -3.41 13.49 0.06
C LYS A 322 -2.62 12.29 0.61
N ARG A 323 -2.06 12.39 1.83
CA ARG A 323 -1.30 11.34 2.49
C ARG A 323 -2.09 10.43 3.45
N ARG A 324 -3.38 10.72 3.73
CA ARG A 324 -4.15 10.08 4.81
C ARG A 324 -5.37 9.29 4.36
N ALA A 325 -5.98 9.65 3.22
CA ALA A 325 -7.23 9.04 2.75
C ALA A 325 -7.09 7.58 2.28
N VAL A 326 -5.85 7.14 2.00
CA VAL A 326 -5.52 5.81 1.46
C VAL A 326 -5.66 4.68 2.50
N LYS A 327 -5.58 4.98 3.81
CA LYS A 327 -5.17 3.96 4.79
C LYS A 327 -6.29 3.24 5.57
N ARG A 328 -7.58 3.54 5.38
CA ARG A 328 -8.61 3.19 6.39
C ARG A 328 -10.01 2.78 5.92
N GLN A 329 -10.15 2.14 4.76
CA GLN A 329 -11.21 1.15 4.56
C GLN A 329 -10.61 -0.10 3.92
N LYS A 330 -11.30 -1.24 4.09
CA LYS A 330 -10.94 -2.63 3.69
C LYS A 330 -9.63 -2.69 2.90
N PRO A 331 -8.57 -3.37 3.38
CA PRO A 331 -7.30 -3.41 2.66
C PRO A 331 -7.47 -4.16 1.33
N GLU A 332 -8.00 -3.45 0.34
CA GLU A 332 -8.22 -3.87 -1.03
C GLU A 332 -6.99 -3.45 -1.81
N LYS A 333 -6.17 -4.44 -2.18
CA LYS A 333 -4.93 -4.23 -2.90
C LYS A 333 -5.04 -4.89 -4.26
N PHE A 334 -4.81 -4.11 -5.32
CA PHE A 334 -5.06 -4.53 -6.71
C PHE A 334 -6.49 -5.06 -6.95
N GLY A 335 -7.48 -4.45 -6.28
CA GLY A 335 -8.89 -4.83 -6.41
C GLY A 335 -9.29 -6.09 -5.63
N ILE A 336 -8.37 -6.77 -4.93
CA ILE A 336 -8.66 -7.95 -4.11
C ILE A 336 -8.71 -7.55 -2.64
N GLU A 337 -9.77 -7.92 -1.93
CA GLU A 337 -9.87 -7.72 -0.47
C GLU A 337 -8.93 -8.70 0.25
N VAL A 338 -7.91 -8.17 0.92
CA VAL A 338 -7.02 -8.96 1.78
C VAL A 338 -7.61 -8.98 3.19
N PRO A 339 -7.83 -10.16 3.80
CA PRO A 339 -8.25 -10.23 5.19
C PRO A 339 -7.25 -9.52 6.11
N GLY A 340 -7.77 -8.73 7.05
CA GLY A 340 -6.93 -8.09 8.07
C GLY A 340 -6.29 -9.11 9.01
N PRO A 341 -5.41 -8.69 9.92
CA PRO A 341 -4.75 -9.63 10.81
C PRO A 341 -5.66 -10.13 11.96
N GLY A 342 -5.34 -11.32 12.47
CA GLY A 342 -5.96 -11.91 13.67
C GLY A 342 -7.30 -12.63 13.44
N PRO A 343 -8.03 -12.99 14.52
CA PRO A 343 -9.21 -13.86 14.43
C PRO A 343 -10.36 -13.28 13.58
N LYS A 344 -10.55 -11.95 13.63
CA LYS A 344 -11.53 -11.24 12.77
C LYS A 344 -11.15 -11.32 11.29
N GLY A 345 -9.86 -11.35 11.01
CA GLY A 345 -9.30 -11.59 9.68
C GLY A 345 -9.62 -12.98 9.17
N VAL A 346 -9.33 -14.00 9.99
CA VAL A 346 -9.62 -15.40 9.66
C VAL A 346 -11.10 -15.63 9.39
N ALA A 347 -11.99 -15.06 10.21
CA ALA A 347 -13.42 -15.11 9.95
C ALA A 347 -13.78 -14.46 8.60
N ARG A 348 -13.19 -13.30 8.29
CA ARG A 348 -13.41 -12.61 7.01
C ARG A 348 -12.86 -13.39 5.81
N ALA A 349 -11.75 -14.11 5.97
CA ALA A 349 -11.20 -15.02 4.95
C ALA A 349 -12.24 -16.07 4.53
N TYR A 350 -12.86 -16.76 5.51
CA TYR A 350 -13.90 -17.74 5.23
C TYR A 350 -15.15 -17.12 4.58
N GLU A 351 -15.55 -15.93 5.03
CA GLU A 351 -16.65 -15.20 4.40
C GLU A 351 -16.34 -14.85 2.94
N LEU A 352 -15.10 -14.44 2.63
CA LEU A 352 -14.68 -14.10 1.26
C LEU A 352 -14.67 -15.33 0.36
N ASP A 353 -14.13 -16.45 0.85
CA ASP A 353 -14.17 -17.72 0.12
C ASP A 353 -15.60 -18.16 -0.17
N ALA A 354 -16.50 -18.07 0.83
CA ALA A 354 -17.92 -18.37 0.63
C ALA A 354 -18.62 -17.40 -0.34
N GLN A 355 -18.27 -16.11 -0.31
CA GLN A 355 -18.81 -15.09 -1.21
C GLN A 355 -18.38 -15.30 -2.67
N ASN A 356 -17.13 -15.70 -2.86
CA ASN A 356 -16.52 -15.85 -4.19
C ASN A 356 -16.64 -17.27 -4.75
N GLY A 357 -17.11 -18.24 -3.95
CA GLY A 357 -17.15 -19.65 -4.33
C GLY A 357 -15.75 -20.26 -4.47
N THR A 358 -14.76 -19.73 -3.75
CA THR A 358 -13.36 -20.16 -3.75
C THR A 358 -12.99 -20.82 -2.42
N SER A 359 -11.79 -21.41 -2.34
CA SER A 359 -11.19 -21.94 -1.11
C SER A 359 -9.81 -21.37 -0.82
N HIS A 360 -9.39 -20.31 -1.53
CA HIS A 360 -8.00 -19.85 -1.55
C HIS A 360 -7.49 -19.42 -0.17
N TRP A 361 -8.29 -18.70 0.61
CA TRP A 361 -7.87 -18.30 1.95
C TRP A 361 -7.89 -19.45 2.94
N ASN A 362 -8.88 -20.34 2.83
CA ASN A 362 -8.97 -21.55 3.63
C ASN A 362 -7.78 -22.49 3.39
N ASP A 363 -7.42 -22.73 2.13
CA ASP A 363 -6.30 -23.59 1.75
C ASP A 363 -4.96 -23.02 2.25
N ALA A 364 -4.78 -21.70 2.15
CA ALA A 364 -3.64 -20.98 2.69
C ALA A 364 -3.51 -21.15 4.22
N LEU A 365 -4.62 -21.01 4.94
CA LEU A 365 -4.70 -21.20 6.39
C LEU A 365 -4.37 -22.64 6.79
N ILE A 366 -4.98 -23.63 6.13
CA ILE A 366 -4.75 -25.05 6.40
C ILE A 366 -3.27 -25.39 6.19
N LYS A 367 -2.66 -24.88 5.11
CA LYS A 367 -1.24 -25.11 4.81
C LYS A 367 -0.34 -24.58 5.92
N GLU A 368 -0.55 -23.33 6.34
CA GLU A 368 0.24 -22.71 7.41
C GLU A 368 0.07 -23.44 8.75
N VAL A 369 -1.18 -23.79 9.10
CA VAL A 369 -1.48 -24.58 10.32
C VAL A 369 -0.75 -25.92 10.28
N LYS A 370 -0.79 -26.66 9.16
CA LYS A 370 -0.06 -27.93 9.00
C LYS A 370 1.45 -27.75 9.18
N THR A 371 2.03 -26.65 8.70
CA THR A 371 3.47 -26.37 8.84
C THR A 371 3.85 -26.05 10.28
N ILE A 372 3.02 -25.31 11.01
CA ILE A 372 3.33 -24.87 12.38
C ILE A 372 2.97 -25.91 13.45
N LEU A 373 1.91 -26.71 13.24
CA LEU A 373 1.41 -27.67 14.23
C LEU A 373 2.50 -28.61 14.80
N PRO A 374 3.43 -29.18 14.01
CA PRO A 374 4.49 -30.05 14.54
C PRO A 374 5.44 -29.37 15.52
N ALA A 375 5.53 -28.03 15.48
CA ALA A 375 6.39 -27.23 16.35
C ALA A 375 5.67 -26.75 17.62
N LEU A 376 4.36 -26.96 17.74
CA LEU A 376 3.55 -26.51 18.88
C LEU A 376 3.22 -27.66 19.83
N LYS A 377 3.29 -27.37 21.12
CA LYS A 377 2.66 -28.20 22.16
C LYS A 377 1.32 -27.56 22.51
N ILE A 378 0.22 -28.21 22.13
CA ILE A 378 -1.14 -27.78 22.49
C ILE A 378 -1.39 -28.19 23.95
N LEU A 379 -1.78 -27.23 24.78
CA LEU A 379 -2.19 -27.43 26.17
C LEU A 379 -3.72 -27.58 26.23
N GLU A 380 -4.24 -28.32 27.21
CA GLU A 380 -5.69 -28.37 27.44
C GLU A 380 -6.19 -27.07 28.12
N GLU A 381 -7.49 -26.77 28.00
CA GLU A 381 -8.08 -25.49 28.46
C GLU A 381 -7.82 -25.19 29.95
N ASP A 382 -7.68 -26.23 30.78
CA ASP A 382 -7.46 -26.13 32.22
C ASP A 382 -5.99 -26.36 32.63
N GLU A 383 -5.05 -26.48 31.68
CA GLU A 383 -3.63 -26.72 31.97
C GLU A 383 -2.87 -25.40 32.19
N ASP A 384 -2.20 -25.27 33.33
CA ASP A 384 -1.43 -24.07 33.68
C ASP A 384 -0.28 -23.81 32.71
N VAL A 385 0.00 -22.53 32.44
CA VAL A 385 1.17 -22.11 31.66
C VAL A 385 2.45 -22.68 32.30
N PRO A 386 3.27 -23.45 31.57
CA PRO A 386 4.46 -24.08 32.15
C PRO A 386 5.43 -23.05 32.75
N VAL A 387 6.05 -23.43 33.87
CA VAL A 387 7.02 -22.56 34.57
C VAL A 387 8.17 -22.17 33.63
N GLY A 388 8.40 -20.87 33.47
CA GLY A 388 9.42 -20.31 32.57
C GLY A 388 8.92 -19.91 31.18
N TYR A 389 7.63 -20.06 30.91
CA TYR A 389 6.98 -19.63 29.66
C TYR A 389 6.07 -18.41 29.91
N GLN A 390 5.97 -17.52 28.93
CA GLN A 390 5.08 -16.36 28.95
C GLN A 390 3.94 -16.60 27.96
N LEU A 391 2.71 -16.31 28.39
CA LEU A 391 1.55 -16.34 27.51
C LEU A 391 1.65 -15.21 26.49
N ILE A 392 1.55 -15.56 25.21
CA ILE A 392 1.55 -14.62 24.09
C ILE A 392 0.38 -14.92 23.16
N GLU A 393 -0.23 -13.87 22.64
CA GLU A 393 -1.24 -14.01 21.61
C GLU A 393 -0.58 -14.38 20.27
N ILE A 394 -1.29 -15.17 19.46
CA ILE A 394 -0.94 -15.41 18.06
C ILE A 394 -1.83 -14.56 17.16
N MET A 395 -1.27 -14.14 16.03
CA MET A 395 -1.92 -13.33 15.03
C MET A 395 -1.69 -13.95 13.66
N THR A 396 -2.76 -14.10 12.89
CA THR A 396 -2.64 -14.52 11.49
C THR A 396 -2.49 -13.28 10.62
N GLU A 397 -1.53 -13.28 9.71
CA GLU A 397 -1.39 -12.28 8.65
C GLU A 397 -1.54 -12.97 7.29
N MET A 398 -2.07 -12.26 6.30
CA MET A 398 -2.35 -12.78 4.97
C MET A 398 -1.91 -11.79 3.90
N ASP A 399 -1.53 -12.30 2.73
CA ASP A 399 -1.13 -11.48 1.59
C ASP A 399 -1.78 -11.90 0.26
N LEU A 400 -1.57 -11.10 -0.78
CA LEU A 400 -2.13 -11.28 -2.11
C LEU A 400 -1.59 -12.50 -2.88
N THR A 401 -0.63 -13.24 -2.32
CA THR A 401 -0.16 -14.51 -2.91
C THR A 401 -0.96 -15.70 -2.41
N TRP A 402 -2.05 -15.47 -1.67
CA TRP A 402 -2.84 -16.51 -1.01
C TRP A 402 -1.96 -17.29 -0.03
N LYS A 403 -1.18 -16.52 0.73
CA LYS A 403 -0.34 -17.03 1.80
C LYS A 403 -0.89 -16.53 3.13
N ALA A 404 -0.97 -17.43 4.10
CA ALA A 404 -1.24 -17.10 5.48
C ALA A 404 0.04 -17.33 6.30
N GLN A 405 0.27 -16.51 7.31
CA GLN A 405 1.36 -16.66 8.26
C GLN A 405 0.81 -16.54 9.67
N ILE A 406 1.09 -17.52 10.53
CA ILE A 406 0.73 -17.45 11.95
C ILE A 406 1.96 -16.94 12.71
N CYS A 407 1.83 -15.71 13.22
CA CYS A 407 2.89 -14.99 13.89
C CYS A 407 2.57 -14.87 15.38
N ALA A 408 3.55 -15.14 16.23
CA ALA A 408 3.48 -14.77 17.64
C ALA A 408 3.55 -13.24 17.79
N ARG A 409 2.76 -12.67 18.70
CA ARG A 409 2.79 -11.24 19.01
C ARG A 409 4.03 -10.87 19.82
N GLY A 410 5.15 -10.73 19.11
CA GLY A 410 6.44 -10.34 19.71
C GLY A 410 6.44 -8.97 20.38
N ASP A 411 5.43 -8.13 20.14
CA ASP A 411 5.20 -6.88 20.88
C ASP A 411 4.77 -7.10 22.34
N GLN A 412 4.36 -8.32 22.70
CA GLN A 412 3.96 -8.71 24.05
C GLN A 412 5.10 -9.33 24.87
N THR A 413 6.28 -9.49 24.27
CA THR A 413 7.47 -10.06 24.91
C THR A 413 8.65 -9.12 24.78
N ASP A 414 9.53 -9.12 25.79
CA ASP A 414 10.83 -8.50 25.63
C ASP A 414 11.61 -9.27 24.54
N PRO A 415 12.17 -8.60 23.51
CA PRO A 415 12.87 -9.28 22.44
C PRO A 415 14.07 -10.06 23.00
N PRO A 416 14.24 -11.35 22.67
CA PRO A 416 15.37 -12.13 23.16
C PRO A 416 16.69 -11.53 22.65
N MET A 417 17.73 -11.53 23.48
CA MET A 417 19.03 -10.95 23.14
C MET A 417 19.71 -11.58 21.91
N SER A 418 19.31 -12.80 21.54
CA SER A 418 19.63 -13.43 20.25
C SER A 418 18.36 -14.02 19.67
N VAL A 419 18.01 -13.61 18.46
CA VAL A 419 16.83 -14.08 17.73
C VAL A 419 17.04 -15.55 17.32
N THR A 420 16.37 -16.49 17.98
CA THR A 420 16.40 -17.93 17.65
C THR A 420 15.25 -18.39 16.75
N TYR A 421 14.31 -17.50 16.41
CA TYR A 421 13.25 -17.76 15.45
C TYR A 421 13.25 -16.69 14.36
N ALA A 422 13.18 -17.12 13.10
CA ALA A 422 13.35 -16.26 11.94
C ALA A 422 12.35 -15.09 11.94
N SER A 423 12.86 -13.88 12.16
CA SER A 423 12.16 -12.64 11.85
C SER A 423 12.12 -12.49 10.33
N VAL A 424 11.10 -13.06 9.69
CA VAL A 424 10.94 -13.09 8.22
C VAL A 424 12.09 -13.86 7.56
N VAL A 425 11.76 -14.85 6.72
CA VAL A 425 12.74 -15.30 5.72
C VAL A 425 12.82 -14.17 4.69
N THR A 426 13.59 -13.13 5.01
CA THR A 426 14.22 -12.33 3.97
C THR A 426 15.14 -13.28 3.21
N ARG A 427 15.24 -13.04 1.92
CA ARG A 427 16.04 -13.77 0.94
C ARG A 427 17.55 -13.56 1.21
N GLU A 428 17.97 -13.75 2.45
CA GLU A 428 19.29 -13.48 3.03
C GLU A 428 20.10 -14.77 3.24
N SER A 429 19.74 -15.87 2.56
CA SER A 429 20.72 -16.91 2.28
C SER A 429 21.62 -16.45 1.13
N GLN A 430 22.66 -15.71 1.50
CA GLN A 430 23.87 -15.36 0.74
C GLN A 430 23.73 -14.24 -0.30
N THR A 431 24.15 -13.03 0.06
CA THR A 431 25.35 -12.33 -0.46
C THR A 431 25.33 -10.88 0.04
N GLU A 432 26.47 -10.21 -0.03
CA GLU A 432 26.83 -8.86 0.40
C GLU A 432 25.69 -7.80 0.41
N LYS A 433 25.80 -6.74 1.23
CA LYS A 433 24.90 -5.58 1.16
C LYS A 433 24.97 -4.93 -0.22
N ILE A 434 24.16 -5.40 -1.17
CA ILE A 434 24.09 -4.85 -2.52
C ILE A 434 23.20 -3.61 -2.47
N ASP A 435 23.71 -2.48 -2.95
CA ASP A 435 22.93 -1.27 -3.18
C ASP A 435 21.82 -1.58 -4.21
N PRO A 436 20.53 -1.44 -3.87
CA PRO A 436 19.43 -1.80 -4.77
C PRO A 436 19.43 -0.99 -6.07
N ARG A 437 19.93 0.25 -6.06
CA ARG A 437 20.08 1.03 -7.30
C ARG A 437 21.15 0.41 -8.19
N LYS A 438 22.28 0.03 -7.59
CA LYS A 438 23.37 -0.63 -8.30
C LYS A 438 22.92 -1.99 -8.86
N ALA A 439 22.20 -2.79 -8.06
CA ALA A 439 21.62 -4.06 -8.52
C ALA A 439 20.73 -3.88 -9.75
N LEU A 440 19.80 -2.91 -9.69
CA LEU A 440 18.90 -2.60 -10.81
C LEU A 440 19.68 -2.23 -12.07
N VAL A 441 20.66 -1.34 -11.95
CA VAL A 441 21.48 -0.91 -13.10
C VAL A 441 22.31 -2.07 -13.65
N ASP A 442 22.91 -2.88 -12.78
CA ASP A 442 23.71 -4.05 -13.18
C ASP A 442 22.85 -5.07 -13.94
N ASP A 443 21.65 -5.38 -13.45
CA ASP A 443 20.75 -6.33 -14.10
C ASP A 443 20.12 -5.78 -15.37
N LEU A 444 19.76 -4.50 -15.40
CA LEU A 444 19.25 -3.84 -16.60
C LEU A 444 20.32 -3.79 -17.70
N CYS A 445 21.57 -3.51 -17.35
CA CYS A 445 22.72 -3.57 -18.28
C CYS A 445 22.88 -4.97 -18.88
N LYS A 446 22.81 -6.03 -18.06
CA LYS A 446 22.86 -7.43 -18.55
C LYS A 446 21.70 -7.72 -19.50
N GLN A 447 20.50 -7.25 -19.18
CA GLN A 447 19.31 -7.49 -20.00
C GLN A 447 19.38 -6.73 -21.34
N ILE A 448 19.85 -5.49 -21.34
CA ILE A 448 20.12 -4.72 -22.56
C ILE A 448 21.13 -5.46 -23.42
N GLN A 449 22.24 -5.91 -22.85
CA GLN A 449 23.25 -6.64 -23.60
C GLN A 449 22.69 -7.92 -24.21
N LYS A 450 21.88 -8.68 -23.45
CA LYS A 450 21.20 -9.87 -23.95
C LYS A 450 20.31 -9.57 -25.15
N TRP A 451 19.45 -8.55 -25.08
CA TRP A 451 18.61 -8.16 -26.23
C TRP A 451 19.44 -7.76 -27.44
N ARG A 452 20.55 -7.06 -27.23
CA ARG A 452 21.46 -6.70 -28.33
C ARG A 452 22.15 -7.91 -28.94
N ASP A 453 22.57 -8.87 -28.12
CA ASP A 453 23.16 -10.13 -28.58
C ASP A 453 22.14 -10.99 -29.37
N GLU A 454 20.85 -10.87 -29.05
CA GLU A 454 19.73 -11.44 -29.81
C GLU A 454 19.43 -10.67 -31.11
N GLY A 455 20.13 -9.57 -31.37
CA GLY A 455 20.00 -8.74 -32.57
C GLY A 455 18.90 -7.67 -32.48
N CYS A 456 18.40 -7.36 -31.29
CA CYS A 456 17.42 -6.30 -31.08
C CYS A 456 18.07 -4.93 -30.90
N GLU A 457 17.44 -3.91 -31.46
CA GLU A 457 17.68 -2.51 -31.12
C GLU A 457 16.83 -2.12 -29.91
N VAL A 458 17.36 -1.28 -29.02
CA VAL A 458 16.73 -0.95 -27.73
C VAL A 458 16.52 0.56 -27.61
N LEU A 459 15.32 0.93 -27.18
CA LEU A 459 14.94 2.29 -26.78
C LEU A 459 14.50 2.23 -25.31
N LEU A 460 15.13 3.03 -24.46
CA LEU A 460 14.91 3.05 -23.02
C LEU A 460 14.65 4.48 -22.55
N GLY A 461 13.41 4.77 -22.15
CA GLY A 461 13.08 5.98 -21.38
C GLY A 461 13.17 5.67 -19.88
N ILE A 462 13.85 6.50 -19.09
CA ILE A 462 14.04 6.26 -17.67
C ILE A 462 14.09 7.57 -16.88
N ASP A 463 13.43 7.58 -15.72
CA ASP A 463 13.76 8.48 -14.62
C ASP A 463 14.96 7.85 -13.87
N ALA A 464 16.16 8.33 -14.18
CA ALA A 464 17.39 7.80 -13.64
C ALA A 464 17.60 8.20 -12.17
N ASN A 465 16.83 9.18 -11.68
CA ASN A 465 16.96 9.77 -10.34
C ASN A 465 18.41 10.17 -9.99
N GLU A 466 19.19 10.52 -11.00
CA GLU A 466 20.61 10.91 -10.97
C GLU A 466 20.87 11.97 -12.04
N ASP A 467 21.88 12.81 -11.82
CA ASP A 467 22.33 13.79 -12.80
C ASP A 467 22.92 13.15 -14.07
N LEU A 468 22.14 13.11 -15.16
CA LEU A 468 22.55 12.56 -16.45
C LEU A 468 23.55 13.46 -17.20
N SER A 469 23.74 14.70 -16.76
CA SER A 469 24.77 15.58 -17.33
C SER A 469 26.18 15.17 -16.91
N VAL A 470 26.30 14.47 -15.77
CA VAL A 470 27.56 13.93 -15.25
C VAL A 470 27.84 12.57 -15.88
N ASN A 471 29.05 12.43 -16.44
CA ASN A 471 29.52 11.16 -17.00
C ASN A 471 30.67 10.61 -16.16
N SER A 472 30.37 10.13 -14.96
CA SER A 472 31.32 9.47 -14.06
C SER A 472 31.32 7.96 -14.30
N PRO A 473 32.39 7.21 -13.92
CA PRO A 473 32.48 5.76 -14.12
C PRO A 473 31.28 4.97 -13.57
N ASP A 474 30.70 5.44 -12.46
CA ASP A 474 29.56 4.80 -11.80
C ASP A 474 28.20 5.39 -12.20
N SER A 475 28.17 6.42 -13.07
CA SER A 475 26.93 7.06 -13.50
C SER A 475 26.11 6.15 -14.42
N ILE A 476 24.77 6.21 -14.30
CA ILE A 476 23.86 5.45 -15.17
C ILE A 476 24.18 5.70 -16.66
N ARG A 477 24.48 6.94 -17.03
CA ARG A 477 24.82 7.30 -18.40
C ARG A 477 26.05 6.56 -18.93
N GLN A 478 27.12 6.49 -18.13
CA GLN A 478 28.33 5.77 -18.50
C GLN A 478 28.08 4.26 -18.56
N ARG A 479 27.37 3.71 -17.56
CA ARG A 479 27.03 2.29 -17.48
C ARG A 479 26.19 1.82 -18.68
N PHE A 480 25.20 2.61 -19.10
CA PHE A 480 24.43 2.33 -20.32
C PHE A 480 25.27 2.53 -21.59
N GLY A 481 26.18 3.50 -21.58
CA GLY A 481 27.20 3.69 -22.63
C GLY A 481 28.04 2.44 -22.88
N GLU A 482 28.49 1.78 -21.81
CA GLU A 482 29.25 0.53 -21.88
C GLU A 482 28.44 -0.62 -22.48
N CYS A 483 27.11 -0.60 -22.30
CA CYS A 483 26.17 -1.51 -22.95
C CYS A 483 25.78 -1.08 -24.37
N GLY A 484 26.46 -0.08 -24.95
CA GLY A 484 26.24 0.41 -26.31
C GLY A 484 24.97 1.22 -26.50
N MET A 485 24.44 1.79 -25.43
CA MET A 485 23.34 2.76 -25.48
C MET A 485 23.90 4.18 -25.49
N GLU A 486 23.21 5.10 -26.17
CA GLU A 486 23.55 6.52 -26.17
C GLU A 486 22.37 7.35 -25.69
N GLU A 487 22.64 8.38 -24.89
CA GLU A 487 21.62 9.34 -24.50
C GLU A 487 21.25 10.25 -25.70
N ALA A 488 19.94 10.33 -25.98
CA ALA A 488 19.40 10.85 -27.21
C ALA A 488 19.20 12.37 -27.23
N ILE A 489 19.10 13.06 -26.09
CA ILE A 489 18.66 14.47 -26.05
C ILE A 489 19.78 15.42 -25.61
N LEU A 490 20.61 15.04 -24.64
CA LEU A 490 21.74 15.83 -24.10
C LEU A 490 22.86 16.09 -25.11
N LYS A 491 22.97 15.28 -26.18
CA LYS A 491 23.87 15.59 -27.31
C LYS A 491 23.34 16.75 -28.17
N ARG A 492 22.03 17.04 -28.11
CA ARG A 492 21.33 17.99 -28.99
C ARG A 492 20.96 19.29 -28.26
N HIS A 493 20.74 19.22 -26.95
CA HIS A 493 20.31 20.34 -26.12
C HIS A 493 21.17 20.47 -24.86
N PRO A 494 21.31 21.67 -24.30
CA PRO A 494 21.97 21.84 -23.00
C PRO A 494 21.20 21.11 -21.90
N PRO A 495 21.88 20.70 -20.81
CA PRO A 495 21.24 20.12 -19.63
C PRO A 495 20.07 21.00 -19.16
N THR A 496 18.89 20.40 -19.05
CA THR A 496 17.64 21.08 -18.71
C THR A 496 17.00 20.36 -17.54
N ALA A 497 16.44 21.11 -16.59
CA ALA A 497 15.70 20.52 -15.48
C ALA A 497 14.49 19.74 -16.01
N THR A 498 14.44 18.45 -15.69
CA THR A 498 13.30 17.59 -16.02
C THR A 498 12.33 17.40 -14.85
N HIS A 499 12.62 17.99 -13.68
CA HIS A 499 11.75 17.98 -12.49
C HIS A 499 11.46 19.40 -11.97
N GLN A 500 10.22 19.70 -11.58
CA GLN A 500 9.79 21.05 -11.17
C GLN A 500 10.51 21.60 -9.93
N ARG A 501 11.01 20.75 -9.03
CA ARG A 501 11.73 21.19 -7.82
C ARG A 501 13.21 21.40 -8.05
N ASN A 502 13.69 21.10 -9.25
CA ASN A 502 15.08 21.25 -9.62
C ASN A 502 15.43 22.73 -9.77
N GLN A 503 16.38 23.21 -8.98
CA GLN A 503 16.86 24.60 -9.02
C GLN A 503 18.18 24.75 -9.77
N SER A 504 18.71 23.66 -10.33
CA SER A 504 20.09 23.56 -10.82
C SER A 504 20.19 23.08 -12.28
N ASN A 505 19.08 23.06 -13.05
CA ASN A 505 19.01 22.57 -14.43
C ASN A 505 19.59 21.15 -14.63
N VAL A 506 19.48 20.30 -13.62
CA VAL A 506 19.99 18.93 -13.67
C VAL A 506 18.96 18.00 -14.36
N PRO A 507 19.30 17.35 -15.48
CA PRO A 507 18.41 16.36 -16.10
C PRO A 507 18.49 15.05 -15.31
N ILE A 508 17.35 14.57 -14.82
CA ILE A 508 17.24 13.26 -14.14
C ILE A 508 16.47 12.24 -14.97
N ASP A 509 15.75 12.70 -15.99
CA ASP A 509 15.03 11.88 -16.95
C ASP A 509 15.81 11.86 -18.27
N GLY A 510 15.88 10.69 -18.91
CA GLY A 510 16.63 10.51 -20.16
C GLY A 510 16.02 9.46 -21.08
N ILE A 511 16.28 9.62 -22.38
CA ILE A 511 15.96 8.62 -23.39
C ILE A 511 17.28 8.09 -23.96
N PHE A 512 17.49 6.79 -23.87
CA PHE A 512 18.67 6.09 -24.35
C PHE A 512 18.30 5.21 -25.55
N THR A 513 19.16 5.20 -26.56
CA THR A 513 18.96 4.42 -27.79
C THR A 513 20.22 3.66 -28.16
N THR A 514 20.08 2.44 -28.69
CA THR A 514 21.18 1.77 -29.39
C THR A 514 21.54 2.50 -30.68
N SER A 515 22.75 2.27 -31.19
CA SER A 515 23.27 2.95 -32.38
C SER A 515 22.49 2.67 -33.67
N GLY A 516 21.70 1.59 -33.75
CA GLY A 516 20.85 1.28 -34.90
C GLY A 516 19.53 2.05 -34.92
N VAL A 517 19.20 2.83 -33.89
CA VAL A 517 18.00 3.70 -33.86
C VAL A 517 18.40 5.14 -34.16
N PRO A 518 18.29 5.62 -35.41
CA PRO A 518 18.63 7.00 -35.73
C PRO A 518 17.59 7.97 -35.17
N VAL A 519 18.02 8.80 -34.21
CA VAL A 519 17.21 9.87 -33.64
C VAL A 519 17.30 11.12 -34.53
N LEU A 520 16.20 11.46 -35.20
CA LEU A 520 16.09 12.58 -36.13
C LEU A 520 16.00 13.92 -35.39
N ALA A 521 15.17 13.97 -34.35
CA ALA A 521 14.97 15.12 -33.48
C ALA A 521 14.63 14.65 -32.07
N GLY A 522 14.66 15.56 -31.11
CA GLY A 522 14.25 15.28 -29.75
C GLY A 522 14.30 16.53 -28.89
N GLY A 523 13.67 16.50 -27.73
CA GLY A 523 13.61 17.63 -26.84
C GLY A 523 12.76 17.40 -25.60
N TYR A 524 12.47 18.51 -24.92
CA TYR A 524 11.72 18.57 -23.68
C TYR A 524 10.45 19.40 -23.88
N TYR A 525 9.34 18.95 -23.32
CA TYR A 525 8.14 19.79 -23.16
C TYR A 525 8.29 20.72 -21.96
N ALA A 526 7.54 21.83 -21.94
CA ALA A 526 7.42 22.60 -20.72
C ALA A 526 6.64 21.81 -19.65
N PHE A 527 6.90 22.10 -18.37
CA PHE A 527 6.16 21.46 -17.27
C PHE A 527 4.66 21.69 -17.40
N GLY A 528 3.88 20.60 -17.37
CA GLY A 528 2.42 20.66 -17.51
C GLY A 528 1.90 20.89 -18.92
N GLU A 529 2.76 20.97 -19.94
CA GLU A 529 2.33 21.20 -21.33
C GLU A 529 1.68 19.96 -21.95
N PHE A 530 2.27 18.78 -21.73
CA PHE A 530 1.78 17.51 -22.28
C PHE A 530 1.11 16.62 -21.23
N VAL A 531 1.70 16.52 -20.04
CA VAL A 531 1.16 15.76 -18.89
C VAL A 531 1.19 16.65 -17.66
N GLU A 532 0.11 16.67 -16.88
CA GLU A 532 0.08 17.30 -15.55
C GLU A 532 0.88 16.45 -14.53
N ALA A 533 2.21 16.51 -14.62
CA ALA A 533 3.16 15.85 -13.73
C ALA A 533 4.20 16.84 -13.17
N ASP A 534 4.91 16.44 -12.11
CA ASP A 534 6.06 17.19 -11.59
C ASP A 534 7.36 16.91 -12.37
N HIS A 535 7.32 15.97 -13.31
CA HIS A 535 8.34 15.77 -14.35
C HIS A 535 7.92 16.41 -15.68
N SER A 536 8.91 16.79 -16.50
CA SER A 536 8.72 17.19 -17.90
C SER A 536 8.64 15.95 -18.79
N ALA A 537 7.81 16.00 -19.83
CA ALA A 537 7.76 14.94 -20.84
C ALA A 537 8.93 15.12 -21.84
N LEU A 538 9.61 14.02 -22.14
CA LEU A 538 10.70 13.97 -23.14
C LEU A 538 10.16 13.37 -24.43
N TRP A 539 10.69 13.81 -25.57
CA TRP A 539 10.31 13.26 -26.87
C TRP A 539 11.53 13.09 -27.77
N ILE A 540 11.45 12.09 -28.65
CA ILE A 540 12.36 11.88 -29.77
C ILE A 540 11.57 11.50 -31.02
N ASP A 541 12.05 11.95 -32.17
CA ASP A 541 11.59 11.51 -33.48
C ASP A 541 12.56 10.45 -34.01
N ILE A 542 12.01 9.30 -34.41
CA ILE A 542 12.76 8.18 -35.00
C ILE A 542 12.21 7.87 -36.39
N ASP A 543 13.08 7.50 -37.32
CA ASP A 543 12.64 6.95 -38.60
C ASP A 543 12.21 5.49 -38.40
N LEU A 544 10.90 5.25 -38.43
CA LEU A 544 10.33 3.90 -38.29
C LEU A 544 10.78 2.95 -39.40
N ASN A 545 11.10 3.44 -40.61
CA ASN A 545 11.57 2.55 -41.67
C ASN A 545 12.95 1.99 -41.36
N THR A 546 13.83 2.83 -40.81
CA THR A 546 15.15 2.40 -40.35
C THR A 546 15.04 1.54 -39.09
N ALA A 547 14.22 1.95 -38.11
CA ALA A 547 14.07 1.23 -36.84
C ALA A 547 13.37 -0.13 -36.98
N LEU A 548 12.46 -0.28 -37.95
CA LEU A 548 11.68 -1.51 -38.17
C LEU A 548 12.06 -2.24 -39.48
N GLY A 549 13.14 -1.85 -40.15
CA GLY A 549 13.68 -2.55 -41.32
C GLY A 549 12.76 -2.57 -42.56
N ASN A 550 12.18 -1.42 -42.93
CA ASN A 550 11.17 -1.28 -43.99
C ASN A 550 9.88 -2.08 -43.74
N PHE A 551 9.63 -2.49 -42.49
CA PHE A 551 8.32 -2.97 -42.09
C PHE A 551 7.34 -1.81 -42.21
N THR A 552 6.56 -1.80 -43.29
CA THR A 552 5.38 -0.94 -43.39
C THR A 552 4.32 -1.62 -42.54
N PRO A 553 3.96 -1.10 -41.35
CA PRO A 553 2.85 -1.66 -40.61
C PRO A 553 1.66 -1.68 -41.55
N GLN A 554 1.09 -2.87 -41.80
CA GLN A 554 -0.15 -2.97 -42.55
C GLN A 554 -1.13 -2.04 -41.84
N GLY A 555 -1.53 -0.98 -42.53
CA GLY A 555 -2.41 0.03 -41.96
C GLY A 555 -3.56 -0.71 -41.30
N SER A 556 -3.66 -0.61 -39.98
CA SER A 556 -4.84 -1.03 -39.26
C SER A 556 -5.97 -0.25 -39.90
N THR A 557 -6.77 -0.93 -40.72
CA THR A 557 -8.05 -0.36 -41.14
C THR A 557 -8.88 -0.37 -39.88
N PHE A 558 -8.76 0.68 -39.07
CA PHE A 558 -9.84 1.09 -38.21
C PHE A 558 -11.03 1.23 -39.14
N LYS A 559 -11.90 0.22 -39.19
CA LYS A 559 -13.21 0.34 -39.81
C LYS A 559 -14.00 1.16 -38.81
N PRO A 560 -14.18 2.48 -39.02
CA PRO A 560 -15.00 3.26 -38.12
C PRO A 560 -16.36 2.58 -38.01
N ARG A 561 -16.88 2.46 -36.78
CA ARG A 561 -18.25 1.98 -36.55
C ARG A 561 -19.18 2.82 -37.41
N LYS A 562 -19.77 2.22 -38.46
CA LYS A 562 -20.71 2.90 -39.38
C LYS A 562 -21.98 3.36 -38.65
N LEU A 563 -22.28 2.75 -37.50
CA LEU A 563 -23.34 3.17 -36.61
C LEU A 563 -22.78 4.15 -35.58
N THR A 564 -23.04 5.43 -35.77
CA THR A 564 -22.85 6.46 -34.75
C THR A 564 -24.21 6.81 -34.16
N LEU A 565 -24.36 6.70 -32.84
CA LEU A 565 -25.61 7.01 -32.14
C LEU A 565 -26.03 8.49 -32.27
N LEU A 566 -25.09 9.35 -32.67
CA LEU A 566 -25.30 10.77 -32.95
C LEU A 566 -25.93 11.02 -34.34
N ASP A 567 -25.78 10.10 -35.30
CA ASP A 567 -26.38 10.23 -36.63
C ASP A 567 -27.74 9.52 -36.70
N LYS A 568 -28.81 10.33 -36.62
CA LYS A 568 -30.20 9.87 -36.71
C LYS A 568 -30.50 9.08 -38.00
N ARG A 569 -29.79 9.33 -39.11
CA ARG A 569 -30.00 8.59 -40.38
C ARG A 569 -29.43 7.18 -40.28
N SER A 570 -28.22 7.03 -39.73
CA SER A 570 -27.58 5.72 -39.52
C SER A 570 -28.38 4.86 -38.54
N VAL A 571 -28.84 5.45 -37.43
CA VAL A 571 -29.72 4.78 -36.46
C VAL A 571 -31.03 4.32 -37.12
N ARG A 572 -31.70 5.19 -37.91
CA ARG A 572 -32.95 4.83 -38.58
C ARG A 572 -32.77 3.68 -39.59
N ARG A 573 -31.68 3.68 -40.36
CA ARG A 573 -31.36 2.61 -41.30
C ARG A 573 -31.10 1.28 -40.59
N TYR A 574 -30.37 1.32 -39.48
CA TYR A 574 -30.11 0.15 -38.66
C TYR A 574 -31.39 -0.43 -38.06
N LEU A 575 -32.24 0.41 -37.46
CA LEU A 575 -33.53 -0.03 -36.91
C LEU A 575 -34.41 -0.69 -37.98
N GLN A 576 -34.41 -0.15 -39.22
CA GLN A 576 -35.16 -0.72 -40.32
C GLN A 576 -34.64 -2.11 -40.74
N LEU A 577 -33.32 -2.30 -40.78
CA LEU A 577 -32.71 -3.61 -41.04
C LEU A 577 -32.92 -4.59 -39.88
N ALA A 578 -32.87 -4.12 -38.64
CA ALA A 578 -33.14 -4.93 -37.45
C ALA A 578 -34.60 -5.40 -37.42
N HIS A 579 -35.55 -4.53 -37.77
CA HIS A 579 -36.96 -4.89 -37.91
C HIS A 579 -37.18 -5.95 -38.99
N LEU A 580 -36.57 -5.78 -40.17
CA LEU A 580 -36.62 -6.79 -41.23
C LEU A 580 -36.05 -8.13 -40.77
N GLY A 581 -34.94 -8.13 -40.03
CA GLY A 581 -34.36 -9.35 -39.46
C GLY A 581 -35.25 -9.98 -38.37
N TYR A 582 -35.95 -9.19 -37.57
CA TYR A 582 -36.91 -9.70 -36.59
C TYR A 582 -38.13 -10.35 -37.24
N GLU A 583 -38.60 -9.80 -38.35
CA GLU A 583 -39.67 -10.40 -39.16
C GLU A 583 -39.18 -11.67 -39.86
N GLU A 584 -38.02 -11.64 -40.52
CA GLU A 584 -37.44 -12.79 -41.23
C GLU A 584 -37.21 -13.98 -40.30
N HIS A 585 -36.77 -13.73 -39.07
CA HIS A 585 -36.47 -14.77 -38.09
C HIS A 585 -37.62 -15.07 -37.11
N ASP A 586 -38.80 -14.47 -37.34
CA ASP A 586 -40.01 -14.62 -36.52
C ASP A 586 -39.74 -14.50 -35.01
N ILE A 587 -38.84 -13.56 -34.67
CA ILE A 587 -38.34 -13.35 -33.31
C ILE A 587 -39.48 -13.01 -32.33
N PRO A 588 -40.48 -12.17 -32.69
CA PRO A 588 -41.61 -11.88 -31.81
C PRO A 588 -42.38 -13.13 -31.37
N SER A 589 -42.75 -14.01 -32.31
CA SER A 589 -43.50 -15.24 -32.01
C SER A 589 -42.69 -16.21 -31.15
N ARG A 590 -41.37 -16.29 -31.39
CA ARG A 590 -40.46 -17.10 -30.58
C ARG A 590 -40.35 -16.59 -29.14
N LEU A 591 -40.31 -15.27 -28.96
CA LEU A 591 -40.34 -14.62 -27.64
C LEU A 591 -41.68 -14.86 -26.93
N THR A 592 -42.81 -14.79 -27.64
CA THR A 592 -44.13 -15.10 -27.05
C THR A 592 -44.21 -16.56 -26.60
N LYS A 593 -43.72 -17.51 -27.40
CA LYS A 593 -43.66 -18.93 -27.01
C LYS A 593 -42.74 -19.18 -25.82
N LEU A 594 -41.63 -18.44 -25.73
CA LEU A 594 -40.70 -18.53 -24.61
C LEU A 594 -41.36 -18.02 -23.32
N ASN A 595 -42.02 -16.87 -23.37
CA ASN A 595 -42.75 -16.34 -22.22
C ASN A 595 -43.88 -17.27 -21.76
N GLN A 596 -44.65 -17.84 -22.69
CA GLN A 596 -45.68 -18.83 -22.35
C GLN A 596 -45.09 -20.08 -21.69
N ARG A 597 -43.90 -20.53 -22.13
CA ARG A 597 -43.18 -21.66 -21.50
C ARG A 597 -42.69 -21.34 -20.10
N ILE A 598 -42.27 -20.10 -19.86
CA ILE A 598 -41.85 -19.63 -18.54
C ILE A 598 -43.06 -19.54 -17.61
N GLU A 599 -44.19 -19.03 -18.09
CA GLU A 599 -45.44 -18.94 -17.32
C GLU A 599 -46.11 -20.29 -17.04
N SER A 600 -45.89 -21.32 -17.88
CA SER A 600 -46.44 -22.66 -17.67
C SER A 600 -45.58 -23.58 -16.79
N ASN A 601 -44.32 -23.21 -16.53
CA ASN A 601 -43.35 -23.99 -15.76
C ASN A 601 -42.98 -23.35 -14.41
N GLY A 602 -43.66 -22.26 -14.02
CA GLY A 602 -43.69 -21.74 -12.65
C GLY A 602 -45.01 -22.11 -11.99
#